data_AF-A0A2G9TSG9-F1
#
_entry.id   AF-A0A2G9TSG9-F1
#
_cell.length_a   1.000
_cell.length_b   1.000
_cell.length_c   1.000
_cell.angle_alpha   90.00
_cell.angle_beta   90.00
_cell.angle_gamma   90.00
#
_symmetry.space_group_name_H-M   'P 1'
#
loop_
_entity.id
_entity.type
_entity.pdbx_description
1 polymer ?
#
loop_
_entity_poly.entity_id
_entity_poly.type
_entity_poly.pdbx_seq_one_letter_code
_entity_poly.pdbx_strand_id
1 'polypeptide(L)'
;MDDSLSEKLRTIAGTPILYIKYNAILLDRVSETSKAAVDDIHKSELENLKAIKAAVLGEQNVKKKRKKIKGANPLSCKKKKKASDTVVPVKSGVRTASGKRKRSRRKASASVASSEVAR
;
A
#
# COMPACT_ATOMS: atom_id res chain seq x y z
N MET A 1 18.84 -27.77 -23.83
CA MET A 1 17.57 -27.03 -23.61
C MET A 1 17.32 -26.29 -24.90
N ASP A 2 16.33 -26.73 -25.67
CA ASP A 2 16.03 -26.16 -26.99
C ASP A 2 14.99 -25.04 -26.82
N ASP A 3 15.44 -23.80 -27.02
CA ASP A 3 14.62 -22.62 -26.82
C ASP A 3 13.48 -22.55 -27.86
N SER A 4 13.71 -23.01 -29.10
CA SER A 4 12.70 -23.01 -30.16
C SER A 4 11.51 -23.92 -29.82
N LEU A 5 11.78 -25.07 -29.21
CA LEU A 5 10.73 -25.97 -28.75
C LEU A 5 9.93 -25.36 -27.60
N SER A 6 10.62 -24.70 -26.65
CA SER A 6 9.96 -24.08 -25.50
C SER A 6 9.00 -22.94 -25.90
N GLU A 7 9.36 -22.16 -26.93
CA GLU A 7 8.50 -21.10 -27.47
C GLU A 7 7.20 -21.65 -28.08
N LYS A 8 7.30 -22.75 -28.84
CA LYS A 8 6.13 -23.43 -29.42
C LYS A 8 5.22 -24.01 -28.35
N LEU A 9 5.79 -24.57 -27.30
CA LEU A 9 5.02 -25.11 -26.17
C LEU A 9 4.29 -24.00 -25.39
N ARG A 10 4.92 -22.82 -25.22
CA ARG A 10 4.27 -21.67 -24.57
C ARG A 10 3.01 -21.18 -25.30
N THR A 11 2.87 -21.45 -26.59
CA THR A 11 1.64 -21.14 -27.34
C THR A 11 0.45 -21.98 -26.87
N ILE A 12 0.68 -23.19 -26.37
CA ILE A 12 -0.38 -24.10 -25.93
C ILE A 12 -0.74 -23.77 -24.47
N ALA A 13 -1.98 -23.31 -24.25
CA ALA A 13 -2.48 -23.03 -22.92
C ALA A 13 -2.53 -24.31 -22.05
N GLY A 14 -2.14 -24.20 -20.79
CA GLY A 14 -2.18 -25.30 -19.81
C GLY A 14 -0.98 -26.25 -19.82
N THR A 15 0.11 -25.93 -20.53
CA THR A 15 1.31 -26.78 -20.60
C THR A 15 2.45 -26.25 -19.70
N PRO A 16 2.77 -26.92 -18.57
CA PRO A 16 3.93 -26.54 -17.75
C PRO A 16 5.23 -27.07 -18.36
N ILE A 17 6.23 -26.20 -18.47
CA ILE A 17 7.57 -26.55 -18.96
C ILE A 17 8.49 -26.77 -17.76
N LEU A 18 9.20 -27.90 -17.75
CA LEU A 18 10.17 -28.27 -16.72
C LEU A 18 11.58 -28.28 -17.32
N TYR A 19 12.55 -27.66 -16.64
CA TYR A 19 13.96 -27.67 -17.02
C TYR A 19 14.78 -28.48 -16.03
N ILE A 20 15.66 -29.34 -16.53
CA ILE A 20 16.67 -30.00 -15.70
C ILE A 20 17.95 -29.17 -15.78
N LYS A 21 18.32 -28.50 -14.69
CA LYS A 21 19.56 -27.74 -14.59
C LYS A 21 20.36 -28.24 -13.40
N TYR A 22 21.55 -28.80 -13.66
CA TYR A 22 22.32 -29.54 -12.66
C TYR A 22 21.49 -30.70 -12.07
N ASN A 23 21.49 -30.87 -10.75
CA ASN A 23 20.72 -31.90 -10.03
C ASN A 23 19.35 -31.38 -9.56
N ALA A 24 18.75 -30.42 -10.27
CA ALA A 24 17.47 -29.82 -9.92
C ALA A 24 16.52 -29.74 -11.11
N ILE A 25 15.23 -29.92 -10.83
CA ILE A 25 14.13 -29.71 -11.76
C ILE A 25 13.52 -28.34 -11.45
N LEU A 26 13.52 -27.46 -12.44
CA LEU A 26 13.00 -26.11 -12.35
C LEU A 26 11.69 -26.02 -13.12
N LEU A 27 10.69 -25.36 -12.55
CA LEU A 27 9.42 -25.06 -13.21
C LEU A 27 9.53 -23.70 -13.93
N ASP A 28 9.16 -23.66 -15.21
CA ASP A 28 9.07 -22.41 -15.96
C ASP A 28 7.91 -21.54 -15.46
N ARG A 29 7.99 -20.25 -15.76
CA ARG A 29 6.87 -19.34 -15.52
C ARG A 29 5.69 -19.75 -16.39
N VAL A 30 4.50 -19.62 -15.81
CA VAL A 30 3.23 -19.78 -16.54
C VAL A 30 3.20 -18.89 -17.79
N SER A 31 2.84 -19.50 -18.93
CA SER A 31 2.73 -18.81 -20.22
C SER A 31 1.62 -17.76 -20.20
N GLU A 32 1.76 -16.74 -21.05
CA GLU A 32 0.75 -15.67 -21.19
C GLU A 32 -0.58 -16.22 -21.68
N THR A 33 -0.54 -17.21 -22.58
CA THR A 33 -1.71 -17.93 -23.10
C THR A 33 -2.49 -18.61 -21.98
N SER A 34 -1.80 -19.29 -21.06
CA SER A 34 -2.43 -19.94 -19.92
C SER A 34 -3.05 -18.93 -18.95
N LYS A 35 -2.38 -17.80 -18.71
CA LYS A 35 -2.92 -16.73 -17.86
C LYS A 35 -4.18 -16.11 -18.46
N ALA A 36 -4.16 -15.79 -19.75
CA ALA A 36 -5.30 -15.22 -20.45
C ALA A 36 -6.52 -16.15 -20.39
N ALA A 37 -6.32 -17.45 -20.61
CA ALA A 37 -7.39 -18.44 -20.52
C ALA A 37 -8.04 -18.46 -19.12
N VAL A 38 -7.24 -18.40 -18.06
CA VAL A 38 -7.73 -18.35 -16.67
C VAL A 38 -8.44 -17.03 -16.39
N ASP A 39 -7.90 -15.91 -16.85
CA ASP A 39 -8.52 -14.59 -16.66
C ASP A 39 -9.89 -14.49 -17.34
N ASP A 40 -10.06 -15.12 -18.51
CA ASP A 40 -11.34 -15.13 -19.23
C ASP A 40 -12.40 -15.99 -18.51
N ILE A 41 -11.99 -17.13 -17.95
CA ILE A 41 -12.84 -17.94 -17.07
C ILE A 41 -13.30 -17.10 -15.87
N HIS A 42 -12.36 -16.45 -15.18
CA HIS A 42 -12.67 -15.63 -14.02
C HIS A 42 -13.61 -14.46 -14.35
N LYS A 43 -13.48 -13.82 -15.52
CA LYS A 43 -14.41 -12.76 -15.94
C LYS A 43 -15.84 -13.30 -16.07
N SER A 44 -16.02 -14.44 -16.73
CA SER A 44 -17.34 -15.06 -16.90
C SER A 44 -17.97 -15.46 -15.56
N GLU A 45 -17.18 -16.01 -14.64
CA GLU A 45 -17.64 -16.36 -13.30
C GLU A 45 -18.03 -15.12 -12.50
N LEU A 46 -17.27 -14.04 -12.60
CA LEU A 46 -17.59 -12.77 -11.95
C LEU A 46 -18.89 -12.17 -12.47
N GLU A 47 -19.19 -12.29 -13.76
CA GLU A 47 -20.46 -11.87 -14.35
C GLU A 47 -21.62 -12.71 -13.84
N ASN A 48 -21.46 -14.03 -13.79
CA ASN A 48 -22.45 -14.95 -13.23
C ASN A 48 -22.73 -14.63 -11.75
N LEU A 49 -21.68 -14.40 -10.95
CA LEU A 49 -21.82 -14.01 -9.55
C LEU A 49 -22.53 -12.66 -9.38
N LYS A 50 -22.30 -11.70 -10.29
CA LYS A 50 -23.03 -10.42 -10.27
C LYS A 50 -24.51 -10.63 -10.60
N ALA A 51 -24.83 -11.47 -11.58
CA ALA A 51 -26.22 -11.80 -11.94
C ALA A 51 -26.96 -12.46 -10.78
N ILE A 52 -26.33 -13.44 -10.12
CA ILE A 52 -26.91 -14.12 -8.94
C ILE A 52 -27.10 -13.12 -7.79
N LYS A 53 -26.11 -12.26 -7.51
CA LYS A 53 -26.24 -11.24 -6.47
C LYS A 53 -27.37 -10.25 -6.77
N ALA A 54 -27.55 -9.84 -8.02
CA ALA A 54 -28.63 -8.96 -8.42
C ALA A 54 -30.00 -9.63 -8.27
N ALA A 55 -30.12 -10.92 -8.59
CA ALA A 55 -31.36 -11.68 -8.42
C ALA A 55 -31.76 -11.87 -6.95
N VAL A 56 -30.79 -12.12 -6.06
CA VAL A 56 -31.06 -12.40 -4.64
C VAL A 56 -31.19 -11.14 -3.79
N LEU A 57 -30.34 -10.13 -4.00
CA LEU A 57 -30.29 -8.93 -3.18
C LEU A 57 -30.94 -7.69 -3.83
N GLY A 58 -31.38 -7.78 -5.09
CA GLY A 58 -31.82 -6.65 -5.89
C GLY A 58 -30.67 -5.79 -6.42
N GLU A 59 -30.97 -4.78 -7.24
CA GLU A 59 -29.95 -3.83 -7.72
C GLU A 59 -29.32 -3.10 -6.53
N GLN A 60 -28.00 -3.27 -6.35
CA GLN A 60 -27.23 -2.49 -5.38
C GLN A 60 -27.17 -1.03 -5.84
N ASN A 61 -28.20 -0.27 -5.49
CA ASN A 61 -28.19 1.17 -5.67
C ASN A 61 -27.08 1.74 -4.76
N VAL A 62 -25.95 2.11 -5.35
CA VAL A 62 -24.83 2.73 -4.65
C VAL A 62 -25.32 4.07 -4.10
N LYS A 63 -25.86 4.06 -2.88
CA LYS A 63 -26.36 5.26 -2.21
C LYS A 63 -25.21 6.25 -2.11
N LYS A 64 -25.31 7.35 -2.87
CA LYS A 64 -24.32 8.44 -2.84
C LYS A 64 -24.22 8.95 -1.41
N LYS A 65 -23.04 8.86 -0.80
CA LYS A 65 -22.80 9.39 0.55
C LYS A 65 -23.20 10.87 0.58
N ARG A 66 -24.14 11.23 1.45
CA ARG A 66 -24.56 12.63 1.65
C ARG A 66 -23.32 13.45 2.05
N LYS A 67 -23.09 14.56 1.35
CA LYS A 67 -22.03 15.50 1.69
C LYS A 67 -22.28 16.01 3.12
N LYS A 68 -21.24 16.02 3.96
CA LYS A 68 -21.33 16.66 5.29
C LYS A 68 -21.74 18.11 5.09
N ILE A 69 -22.65 18.60 5.94
CA ILE A 69 -23.07 20.01 5.95
C ILE A 69 -21.81 20.88 6.02
N LYS A 70 -21.64 21.79 5.05
CA LYS A 70 -20.50 22.72 5.02
C LYS A 70 -20.73 23.79 6.08
N GLY A 71 -19.79 23.92 7.02
CA GLY A 71 -19.81 24.97 8.04
C GLY A 71 -19.09 24.54 9.31
N ALA A 72 -18.72 25.52 10.15
CA ALA A 72 -18.33 25.22 11.52
C ALA A 72 -19.54 24.60 12.23
N ASN A 73 -19.32 23.56 13.05
CA ASN A 73 -20.36 22.98 13.88
C ASN A 73 -21.02 24.11 14.70
N PRO A 74 -22.36 24.29 14.67
CA PRO A 74 -23.05 25.36 15.40
C PRO A 74 -22.82 25.30 16.92
N LEU A 75 -22.41 24.14 17.46
CA LEU A 75 -21.99 23.99 18.87
C LEU A 75 -20.52 24.32 19.12
N SER A 76 -19.73 24.59 18.08
CA SER A 76 -18.33 25.00 18.23
C SER A 76 -18.22 26.48 18.57
N CYS A 77 -18.53 26.83 19.81
CA CYS A 77 -18.11 28.10 20.41
C CYS A 77 -16.60 28.05 20.65
N LYS A 78 -15.77 28.06 19.60
CA LYS A 78 -14.33 28.24 19.77
C LYS A 78 -14.13 29.60 20.42
N LYS A 79 -13.66 29.61 21.67
CA LYS A 79 -13.32 30.82 22.41
C LYS A 79 -12.43 31.70 21.52
N LYS A 80 -12.83 32.96 21.31
CA LYS A 80 -12.02 33.93 20.55
C LYS A 80 -10.61 33.94 21.14
N LYS A 81 -9.61 33.62 20.33
CA LYS A 81 -8.21 33.78 20.73
C LYS A 81 -7.96 35.28 20.81
N LYS A 82 -7.64 35.79 21.99
CA LYS A 82 -7.10 37.14 22.13
C LYS A 82 -5.78 37.18 21.36
N ALA A 83 -5.57 38.21 20.54
CA ALA A 83 -4.26 38.47 19.97
C ALA A 83 -3.31 38.69 21.15
N SER A 84 -2.49 37.68 21.45
CA SER A 84 -1.35 37.90 22.32
C SER A 84 -0.34 38.65 21.46
N ASP A 85 -0.09 39.90 21.79
CA ASP A 85 1.15 40.60 21.41
C ASP A 85 2.30 39.86 22.06
N THR A 86 2.65 38.72 21.49
CA THR A 86 3.84 37.97 21.84
C THR A 86 4.77 38.15 20.67
N VAL A 87 5.66 39.12 20.84
CA VAL A 87 6.90 39.26 20.07
C VAL A 87 7.44 37.85 19.82
N VAL A 88 7.38 37.43 18.57
CA VAL A 88 7.91 36.14 18.14
C VAL A 88 9.42 36.18 18.39
N PRO A 89 10.01 35.34 19.26
CA PRO A 89 11.45 35.27 19.31
C PRO A 89 11.91 34.60 18.02
N VAL A 90 12.53 35.39 17.13
CA VAL A 90 13.16 34.90 15.91
C VAL A 90 14.29 33.95 16.34
N LYS A 91 14.04 32.64 16.32
CA LYS A 91 15.08 31.63 16.56
C LYS A 91 16.07 31.61 15.39
N SER A 92 17.21 32.27 15.50
CA SER A 92 18.31 32.21 14.54
C SER A 92 18.93 30.80 14.52
N GLY A 93 18.37 29.91 13.71
CA GLY A 93 18.90 28.56 13.51
C GLY A 93 19.37 28.41 12.06
N VAL A 94 20.60 27.91 11.87
CA VAL A 94 21.20 27.64 10.55
C VAL A 94 20.26 26.78 9.70
N ARG A 95 19.97 27.27 8.49
CA ARG A 95 19.12 26.59 7.50
C ARG A 95 19.93 25.54 6.75
N THR A 96 19.26 24.45 6.34
CA THR A 96 19.85 23.54 5.35
C THR A 96 19.81 24.20 3.95
N ALA A 97 20.61 23.74 2.99
CA ALA A 97 20.63 24.28 1.62
C ALA A 97 19.25 24.30 0.93
N SER A 98 18.30 23.46 1.38
CA SER A 98 16.89 23.43 0.93
C SER A 98 15.97 24.46 1.61
N GLY A 99 16.51 25.38 2.43
CA GLY A 99 15.76 26.42 3.14
C GLY A 99 14.99 25.92 4.38
N LYS A 100 14.88 24.60 4.59
CA LYS A 100 14.22 23.98 5.75
C LYS A 100 15.11 24.03 7.00
N ARG A 101 14.51 24.32 8.16
CA ARG A 101 15.19 24.36 9.47
C ARG A 101 15.60 22.95 9.92
N LYS A 102 16.86 22.79 10.37
CA LYS A 102 17.35 21.54 10.96
C LYS A 102 16.67 21.30 12.32
N ARG A 103 16.01 20.15 12.48
CA ARG A 103 15.39 19.76 13.76
C ARG A 103 16.49 19.37 14.75
N SER A 104 16.66 20.13 15.83
CA SER A 104 17.50 19.72 16.96
C SER A 104 16.84 18.53 17.65
N ARG A 105 17.47 17.36 17.59
CA ARG A 105 17.10 16.20 18.41
C ARG A 105 17.80 16.39 19.77
N ARG A 106 17.03 16.41 20.86
CA ARG A 106 17.61 16.28 22.20
C ARG A 106 18.14 14.83 22.32
N LYS A 107 19.44 14.67 22.57
CA LYS A 107 19.99 13.39 23.04
C LYS A 107 19.41 13.12 24.42
N ALA A 108 18.83 11.94 24.64
CA ALA A 108 18.59 11.46 26.00
C ALA A 108 19.95 11.24 26.66
N SER A 109 20.14 11.76 27.86
CA SER A 109 21.31 11.50 28.69
C SER A 109 21.26 10.04 29.15
N ALA A 110 22.25 9.24 28.74
CA ALA A 110 22.52 7.94 29.36
C ALA A 110 23.06 8.21 30.77
N SER A 111 22.25 7.96 31.78
CA SER A 111 22.69 8.01 33.17
C SER A 111 23.42 6.71 33.53
N VAL A 112 24.75 6.82 33.55
CA VAL A 112 25.70 6.35 34.57
C VAL A 112 25.58 4.89 35.06
N ALA A 113 26.64 4.12 34.78
CA ALA A 113 26.97 2.82 35.35
C ALA A 113 27.22 2.88 36.87
N SER A 114 26.89 1.81 37.59
CA SER A 114 27.37 1.54 38.95
C SER A 114 27.89 0.11 39.02
N SER A 115 29.02 -0.04 39.68
CA SER A 115 29.97 -1.15 39.78
C SER A 115 29.50 -2.38 40.57
N GLU A 116 29.93 -3.56 40.09
CA GLU A 116 30.58 -4.69 40.81
C GLU A 116 30.13 -5.05 42.25
N VAL A 117 29.63 -6.30 42.46
CA VAL A 117 29.99 -7.17 43.61
C VAL A 117 29.83 -8.65 43.21
N ALA A 118 30.88 -9.43 43.49
CA ALA A 118 31.00 -10.87 43.33
C ALA A 118 30.06 -11.73 44.22
N ARG A 119 29.78 -12.95 43.77
CA ARG A 119 29.65 -14.15 44.61
C ARG A 119 29.85 -15.42 43.80
#